data_AF-A0A917HEC9-F1
#
_entry.id   AF-A0A917HEC9-F1
#
_cell.length_a   1.000
_cell.length_b   1.000
_cell.length_c   1.000
_cell.angle_alpha   90.00
_cell.angle_beta   90.00
_cell.angle_gamma   90.00
#
_symmetry.space_group_name_H-M   'P 1'
#
loop_
_entity.id
_entity.type
_entity.pdbx_description
1 polymer ?
#
loop_
_entity_poly.entity_id
_entity_poly.type
_entity_poly.pdbx_seq_one_letter_code
_entity_poly.pdbx_strand_id
1 'polypeptide(L)'
;MKSRKLWRLILVPFVLMQACKPEQIGYLNDHLRYSVAQIQVVQGTSISTDPLIANGSSTPMQVELLEVRNKATGSAVPEFLVSKEFSVYLAEVGAADLTLEQLAAKIGMSSAPAIGVNSIGGKVTFSPATEDIPPGVYTIDLQVSNISGTKIYKDALEINLIPMKPDSLFAATANTSVIGSESATTTMPSSEYSVTVEHRPSAENKIIYMWLDKEGEPFNPADGEVIRRAMLPSFADWSPFHPEELTDTAIVYEYPYFKGLVYPVKNRITVGASEYTDNPVANYRVMGDAVDIGKNINTATTARFYKPGTHIIRFKLNSVRRSVAKVVTITRDVTLPEGAGYAATPAVLDPTELEGVFGLPASEIVGKLGSDITYYAIEPDGTLNPNSTAAAPGHWFGADGNALNWGDGARLYSELKINDWVFNIGQFPDRNFAGDTFTLKQSLVYNSGSGIVQVIFVFNITVE
;
A
#
# COMPACT_ATOMS: atom_id res chain seq x y z
N MET A 1 -45.13 -86.49 -92.24
CA MET A 1 -45.48 -85.09 -91.92
C MET A 1 -46.33 -85.03 -90.65
N LYS A 2 -45.71 -84.72 -89.50
CA LYS A 2 -46.30 -84.05 -88.32
C LYS A 2 -45.31 -84.05 -87.15
N SER A 3 -45.15 -82.86 -86.55
CA SER A 3 -45.11 -82.59 -85.09
C SER A 3 -43.78 -82.65 -84.28
N ARG A 4 -43.41 -81.44 -83.80
CA ARG A 4 -43.10 -81.01 -82.41
C ARG A 4 -41.74 -81.38 -81.76
N LYS A 5 -40.96 -80.36 -81.35
CA LYS A 5 -40.91 -79.72 -80.00
C LYS A 5 -39.68 -78.79 -79.93
N LEU A 6 -39.85 -77.53 -79.52
CA LEU A 6 -38.76 -76.59 -79.23
C LEU A 6 -38.80 -76.26 -77.73
N TRP A 7 -37.71 -76.51 -77.01
CA TRP A 7 -37.57 -76.18 -75.58
C TRP A 7 -37.12 -74.71 -75.42
N ARG A 8 -37.79 -73.97 -74.54
CA ARG A 8 -37.45 -72.60 -74.12
C ARG A 8 -36.63 -72.66 -72.82
N LEU A 9 -35.41 -72.17 -72.84
CA LEU A 9 -34.64 -71.79 -71.65
C LEU A 9 -34.90 -70.31 -71.38
N ILE A 10 -35.42 -70.00 -70.19
CA ILE A 10 -35.66 -68.65 -69.69
C ILE A 10 -34.37 -68.18 -69.01
N LEU A 11 -33.80 -67.07 -69.50
CA LEU A 11 -32.64 -66.40 -68.92
C LEU A 11 -33.12 -65.04 -68.41
N VAL A 12 -33.17 -64.89 -67.08
CA VAL A 12 -33.52 -63.64 -66.39
C VAL A 12 -32.25 -62.78 -66.29
N PRO A 13 -32.21 -61.54 -66.81
CA PRO A 13 -31.13 -60.62 -66.49
C PRO A 13 -31.46 -59.91 -65.18
N PHE A 14 -30.62 -60.15 -64.16
CA PHE A 14 -30.60 -59.43 -62.90
C PHE A 14 -30.00 -58.03 -63.16
N VAL A 15 -30.85 -57.01 -63.31
CA VAL A 15 -30.40 -55.61 -63.41
C VAL A 15 -29.94 -55.18 -62.01
N LEU A 16 -28.62 -55.21 -61.80
CA LEU A 16 -27.95 -54.56 -60.68
C LEU A 16 -28.14 -53.05 -60.80
N MET A 17 -29.11 -52.49 -60.06
CA MET A 17 -29.10 -51.06 -59.73
C MET A 17 -27.92 -50.78 -58.81
N GLN A 18 -26.75 -50.46 -59.38
CA GLN A 18 -25.72 -49.75 -58.62
C GLN A 18 -26.18 -48.30 -58.48
N ALA A 19 -26.72 -47.98 -57.31
CA ALA A 19 -26.88 -46.61 -56.86
C ALA A 19 -25.50 -45.95 -56.82
N CYS A 20 -25.32 -44.92 -57.64
CA CYS A 20 -24.18 -44.02 -57.57
C CYS A 20 -24.17 -43.40 -56.16
N LYS A 21 -23.19 -43.77 -55.31
CA LYS A 21 -22.97 -43.04 -54.07
C LYS A 21 -22.52 -41.64 -54.46
N PRO A 22 -23.18 -40.56 -54.02
CA PRO A 22 -22.70 -39.21 -54.29
C PRO A 22 -21.27 -39.11 -53.76
N GLU A 23 -20.38 -38.57 -54.59
CA GLU A 23 -18.97 -38.35 -54.26
C GLU A 23 -18.92 -37.42 -53.04
N GLN A 24 -18.37 -37.90 -51.93
CA GLN A 24 -18.31 -37.12 -50.70
C GLN A 24 -17.23 -36.05 -50.84
N ILE A 25 -17.66 -34.80 -51.06
CA ILE A 25 -16.75 -33.66 -51.17
C ILE A 25 -16.32 -33.24 -49.77
N GLY A 26 -15.04 -33.45 -49.45
CA GLY A 26 -14.43 -33.07 -48.18
C GLY A 26 -14.74 -34.01 -47.01
N TYR A 27 -14.14 -33.73 -45.86
CA TYR A 27 -14.28 -34.51 -44.64
C TYR A 27 -14.33 -33.62 -43.40
N LEU A 28 -15.15 -33.99 -42.41
CA LEU A 28 -15.21 -33.34 -41.10
C LEU A 28 -15.12 -34.42 -40.02
N ASN A 29 -14.00 -34.44 -39.30
CA ASN A 29 -13.65 -35.46 -38.32
C ASN A 29 -14.52 -35.33 -37.06
N ASP A 30 -14.94 -36.46 -36.48
CA ASP A 30 -15.71 -36.48 -35.23
C ASP A 30 -14.92 -36.04 -33.99
N HIS A 31 -13.59 -36.00 -34.08
CA HIS A 31 -12.69 -35.75 -32.96
C HIS A 31 -11.88 -34.47 -33.15
N LEU A 32 -12.54 -33.36 -33.50
CA LEU A 32 -11.90 -32.04 -33.40
C LEU A 32 -11.57 -31.75 -31.92
N ARG A 33 -10.43 -31.08 -31.67
CA ARG A 33 -10.00 -30.74 -30.32
C ARG A 33 -9.14 -29.50 -30.29
N TYR A 34 -9.04 -28.87 -29.13
CA TYR A 34 -7.98 -27.90 -28.83
C TYR A 34 -6.68 -28.59 -28.47
N SER A 35 -5.57 -27.85 -28.50
CA SER A 35 -4.26 -28.31 -28.01
C SER A 35 -4.25 -28.55 -26.50
N VAL A 36 -5.16 -27.88 -25.77
CA VAL A 36 -5.38 -28.04 -24.33
C VAL A 36 -6.75 -28.65 -24.07
N ALA A 37 -6.81 -29.64 -23.18
CA ALA A 37 -8.09 -30.23 -22.76
C ALA A 37 -8.84 -29.30 -21.79
N GLN A 38 -8.10 -28.57 -20.94
CA GLN A 38 -8.63 -27.59 -20.00
C GLN A 38 -7.80 -26.31 -20.06
N ILE A 39 -8.44 -25.17 -20.32
CA ILE A 39 -7.79 -23.86 -20.23
C ILE A 39 -7.96 -23.27 -18.81
N GLN A 40 -6.89 -22.69 -18.28
CA GLN A 40 -6.91 -21.96 -17.00
C GLN A 40 -7.19 -20.49 -17.29
N VAL A 41 -8.27 -19.94 -16.72
CA VAL A 41 -8.66 -18.54 -16.91
C VAL A 41 -8.76 -17.89 -15.55
N VAL A 42 -7.99 -16.84 -15.29
CA VAL A 42 -8.17 -16.02 -14.08
C VAL A 42 -9.26 -14.99 -14.39
N GLN A 43 -10.27 -14.87 -13.52
CA GLN A 43 -11.30 -13.84 -13.66
C GLN A 43 -10.69 -12.45 -13.87
N GLY A 44 -11.30 -11.66 -14.75
CA GLY A 44 -10.87 -10.29 -15.04
C GLY A 44 -9.66 -10.19 -15.98
N THR A 45 -9.17 -11.31 -16.53
CA THR A 45 -8.00 -11.32 -17.43
C THR A 45 -8.36 -11.69 -18.87
N SER A 46 -7.50 -11.29 -19.80
CA SER A 46 -7.60 -11.67 -21.22
C SER A 46 -6.65 -12.84 -21.52
N ILE A 47 -7.20 -13.93 -22.06
CA ILE A 47 -6.44 -15.11 -22.48
C ILE A 47 -7.10 -15.76 -23.70
N SER A 48 -6.33 -16.50 -24.51
CA SER A 48 -6.86 -17.18 -25.68
C SER A 48 -6.19 -18.52 -25.94
N THR A 49 -6.91 -19.44 -26.57
CA THR A 49 -6.36 -20.71 -27.06
C THR A 49 -5.66 -20.55 -28.42
N ASP A 50 -5.03 -21.63 -28.89
CA ASP A 50 -4.83 -21.85 -30.32
C ASP A 50 -6.16 -22.21 -31.01
N PRO A 51 -6.24 -22.12 -32.36
CA PRO A 51 -7.36 -22.65 -33.13
C PRO A 51 -7.58 -24.16 -32.93
N LEU A 52 -8.76 -24.66 -33.32
CA LEU A 52 -9.08 -26.09 -33.32
C LEU A 52 -8.11 -26.88 -34.21
N ILE A 53 -7.66 -28.03 -33.71
CA ILE A 53 -6.88 -28.99 -34.48
C ILE A 53 -7.84 -29.77 -35.39
N ALA A 54 -7.74 -29.53 -36.70
CA ALA A 54 -8.65 -30.08 -37.71
C ALA A 54 -8.65 -31.61 -37.82
N ASN A 55 -7.59 -32.29 -37.34
CA ASN A 55 -7.46 -33.76 -37.35
C ASN A 55 -7.84 -34.40 -38.70
N GLY A 56 -7.33 -33.86 -39.81
CA GLY A 56 -7.59 -34.35 -41.17
C GLY A 56 -8.89 -33.86 -41.80
N SER A 57 -9.67 -33.01 -41.11
CA SER A 57 -10.83 -32.33 -41.70
C SER A 57 -10.41 -31.34 -42.79
N SER A 58 -11.27 -31.17 -43.80
CA SER A 58 -11.10 -30.15 -44.83
C SER A 58 -11.21 -28.75 -44.22
N THR A 59 -10.31 -27.86 -44.62
CA THR A 59 -10.25 -26.45 -44.21
C THR A 59 -10.64 -25.55 -45.40
N PRO A 60 -11.06 -24.29 -45.17
CA PRO A 60 -11.30 -23.66 -43.87
C PRO A 60 -12.52 -24.24 -43.15
N MET A 61 -12.51 -24.17 -41.81
CA MET A 61 -13.66 -24.51 -40.97
C MET A 61 -14.27 -23.22 -40.43
N GLN A 62 -15.60 -23.14 -40.45
CA GLN A 62 -16.38 -22.14 -39.75
C GLN A 62 -16.84 -22.68 -38.40
N VAL A 63 -16.70 -21.91 -37.35
CA VAL A 63 -16.95 -22.32 -35.96
C VAL A 63 -17.86 -21.31 -35.29
N GLU A 64 -18.87 -21.81 -34.59
CA GLU A 64 -19.83 -21.01 -33.84
C GLU A 64 -19.92 -21.57 -32.42
N LEU A 65 -19.86 -20.67 -31.42
CA LEU A 65 -20.11 -21.02 -30.03
C LEU A 65 -21.61 -21.10 -29.80
N LEU A 66 -22.11 -22.28 -29.42
CA LEU A 66 -23.52 -22.50 -29.17
C LEU A 66 -23.90 -22.17 -27.73
N GLU A 67 -23.18 -22.74 -26.77
CA GLU A 67 -23.54 -22.68 -25.36
C GLU A 67 -22.30 -22.84 -24.47
N VAL A 68 -22.34 -22.23 -23.30
CA VAL A 68 -21.43 -22.50 -22.19
C VAL A 68 -22.22 -23.15 -21.08
N ARG A 69 -21.71 -24.24 -20.50
CA ARG A 69 -22.37 -24.96 -19.41
C ARG A 69 -21.48 -25.09 -18.20
N ASN A 70 -22.08 -25.05 -17.03
CA ASN A 70 -21.41 -25.41 -15.79
C ASN A 70 -21.22 -26.94 -15.76
N LYS A 71 -19.97 -27.40 -15.62
CA LYS A 71 -19.64 -28.83 -15.73
C LYS A 71 -20.26 -29.68 -14.62
N ALA A 72 -20.40 -29.13 -13.41
CA ALA A 72 -20.93 -29.85 -12.26
C ALA A 72 -22.45 -30.05 -12.35
N THR A 73 -23.18 -29.05 -12.87
CA THR A 73 -24.65 -29.05 -12.92
C THR A 73 -25.22 -29.37 -14.30
N GLY A 74 -24.42 -29.29 -15.36
CA GLY A 74 -24.85 -29.39 -16.74
C GLY A 74 -25.76 -28.25 -17.22
N SER A 75 -25.96 -27.21 -16.38
CA SER A 75 -26.84 -26.09 -16.71
C SER A 75 -26.13 -25.08 -17.60
N ALA A 76 -26.88 -24.47 -18.53
CA ALA A 76 -26.43 -23.37 -19.35
C ALA A 76 -26.05 -22.15 -18.49
N VAL A 77 -25.03 -21.42 -18.91
CA VAL A 77 -24.50 -20.22 -18.24
C VAL A 77 -24.44 -19.09 -19.28
N PRO A 78 -25.61 -18.55 -19.69
CA PRO A 78 -25.68 -17.54 -20.75
C PRO A 78 -24.93 -16.24 -20.39
N GLU A 79 -24.63 -16.00 -19.12
CA GLU A 79 -23.86 -14.85 -18.62
C GLU A 79 -22.48 -14.73 -19.29
N PHE A 80 -21.91 -15.84 -19.76
CA PHE A 80 -20.68 -15.83 -20.56
C PHE A 80 -20.82 -15.09 -21.90
N LEU A 81 -22.01 -15.12 -22.48
CA LEU A 81 -22.33 -14.57 -23.80
C LEU A 81 -22.87 -13.14 -23.73
N VAL A 82 -23.23 -12.66 -22.54
CA VAL A 82 -23.70 -11.30 -22.31
C VAL A 82 -22.51 -10.34 -22.41
N SER A 83 -22.62 -9.34 -23.30
CA SER A 83 -21.60 -8.30 -23.41
C SER A 83 -21.55 -7.48 -22.13
N LYS A 84 -20.35 -7.30 -21.58
CA LYS A 84 -20.11 -6.43 -20.42
C LYS A 84 -19.00 -5.44 -20.72
N GLU A 85 -19.10 -4.29 -20.08
CA GLU A 85 -18.10 -3.24 -20.19
C GLU A 85 -16.91 -3.51 -19.27
N PHE A 86 -15.71 -3.17 -19.75
CA PHE A 86 -14.46 -3.19 -19.00
C PHE A 86 -13.51 -2.11 -19.52
N SER A 87 -12.53 -1.73 -18.72
CA SER A 87 -11.56 -0.71 -19.04
C SER A 87 -10.39 -1.27 -19.85
N VAL A 88 -9.88 -0.47 -20.78
CA VAL A 88 -8.73 -0.79 -21.64
C VAL A 88 -7.76 0.39 -21.72
N TYR A 89 -6.48 0.10 -21.87
CA TYR A 89 -5.49 1.12 -22.17
C TYR A 89 -5.67 1.62 -23.62
N LEU A 90 -5.85 2.93 -23.79
CA LEU A 90 -5.80 3.61 -25.09
C LEU A 90 -4.39 4.08 -25.41
N ALA A 91 -3.59 4.36 -24.37
CA ALA A 91 -2.19 4.73 -24.45
C ALA A 91 -1.44 4.32 -23.17
N GLU A 92 -0.11 4.41 -23.20
CA GLU A 92 0.73 4.15 -22.02
C GLU A 92 0.50 5.20 -20.93
N VAL A 93 0.22 4.74 -19.70
CA VAL A 93 0.15 5.58 -18.49
C VAL A 93 1.51 5.57 -17.78
N GLY A 94 2.25 6.66 -17.89
CA GLY A 94 3.63 6.77 -17.43
C GLY A 94 3.88 7.98 -16.53
N ALA A 95 5.16 8.32 -16.32
CA ALA A 95 5.58 9.27 -15.28
C ALA A 95 4.88 10.64 -15.33
N ALA A 96 4.61 11.17 -16.54
CA ALA A 96 3.98 12.48 -16.75
C ALA A 96 2.48 12.53 -16.42
N ASP A 97 1.82 11.40 -16.20
CA ASP A 97 0.40 11.33 -15.85
C ASP A 97 0.24 11.52 -14.34
N LEU A 98 -0.16 12.72 -13.94
CA LEU A 98 -0.24 13.16 -12.54
C LEU A 98 -1.67 13.50 -12.09
N THR A 99 -2.62 13.60 -13.04
CA THR A 99 -4.00 14.03 -12.75
C THR A 99 -5.01 13.00 -13.27
N LEU A 100 -6.21 13.00 -12.67
CA LEU A 100 -7.32 12.16 -13.13
C LEU A 100 -7.71 12.46 -14.59
N GLU A 101 -7.59 13.72 -15.04
CA GLU A 101 -7.89 14.11 -16.43
C GLU A 101 -6.93 13.47 -17.43
N GLN A 102 -5.62 13.54 -17.18
CA GLN A 102 -4.61 12.88 -18.01
C GLN A 102 -4.80 11.36 -18.03
N LEU A 103 -5.16 10.78 -16.88
CA LEU A 103 -5.43 9.36 -16.76
C LEU A 103 -6.67 8.95 -17.58
N ALA A 104 -7.77 9.71 -17.46
CA ALA A 104 -9.01 9.45 -18.18
C ALA A 104 -8.83 9.55 -19.70
N ALA A 105 -7.91 10.38 -20.19
CA ALA A 105 -7.58 10.45 -21.62
C ALA A 105 -6.89 9.17 -22.15
N LYS A 106 -6.32 8.35 -21.28
CA LYS A 106 -5.52 7.16 -21.62
C LYS A 106 -6.20 5.83 -21.28
N ILE A 107 -7.31 5.87 -20.54
CA ILE A 107 -8.10 4.69 -20.21
C ILE A 107 -9.49 4.85 -20.83
N GLY A 108 -9.84 3.91 -21.70
CA GLY A 108 -11.11 3.86 -22.40
C GLY A 108 -11.99 2.72 -21.91
N MET A 109 -13.21 2.68 -22.42
CA MET A 109 -14.14 1.58 -22.20
C MET A 109 -14.22 0.71 -23.45
N SER A 110 -14.26 -0.60 -23.24
CA SER A 110 -14.55 -1.60 -24.26
C SER A 110 -15.70 -2.48 -23.77
N SER A 111 -16.41 -3.13 -24.71
CA SER A 111 -17.48 -4.06 -24.38
C SER A 111 -17.32 -5.33 -25.19
N ALA A 112 -17.33 -6.47 -24.50
CA ALA A 112 -17.34 -7.78 -25.12
C ALA A 112 -17.99 -8.81 -24.18
N PRO A 113 -18.47 -9.94 -24.72
CA PRO A 113 -18.79 -11.11 -23.90
C PRO A 113 -17.55 -11.62 -23.14
N ALA A 114 -17.77 -12.39 -22.08
CA ALA A 114 -16.70 -13.01 -21.31
C ALA A 114 -15.94 -14.08 -22.11
N ILE A 115 -16.61 -14.67 -23.11
CA ILE A 115 -16.02 -15.64 -24.03
C ILE A 115 -16.47 -15.34 -25.47
N GLY A 116 -15.56 -15.51 -26.41
CA GLY A 116 -15.84 -15.49 -27.84
C GLY A 116 -15.10 -16.61 -28.56
N VAL A 117 -15.59 -16.99 -29.73
CA VAL A 117 -14.94 -17.95 -30.62
C VAL A 117 -14.76 -17.29 -31.97
N ASN A 118 -13.52 -17.27 -32.48
CA ASN A 118 -13.24 -16.79 -33.82
C ASN A 118 -13.92 -17.71 -34.83
N SER A 119 -14.71 -17.12 -35.73
CA SER A 119 -15.48 -17.90 -36.70
C SER A 119 -14.59 -18.74 -37.61
N ILE A 120 -13.36 -18.32 -37.89
CA ILE A 120 -12.42 -19.06 -38.73
C ILE A 120 -11.44 -19.81 -37.83
N GLY A 121 -11.48 -21.14 -37.90
CA GLY A 121 -10.57 -22.01 -37.15
C GLY A 121 -10.87 -22.14 -35.65
N GLY A 122 -11.82 -21.38 -35.09
CA GLY A 122 -12.39 -21.69 -33.76
C GLY A 122 -11.53 -21.31 -32.58
N LYS A 123 -10.62 -20.33 -32.70
CA LYS A 123 -9.84 -19.84 -31.55
C LYS A 123 -10.78 -19.28 -30.47
N VAL A 124 -10.65 -19.75 -29.23
CA VAL A 124 -11.42 -19.23 -28.09
C VAL A 124 -10.68 -18.05 -27.47
N THR A 125 -11.41 -16.99 -27.13
CA THR A 125 -10.90 -15.80 -26.46
C THR A 125 -11.73 -15.49 -25.23
N PHE A 126 -11.06 -15.15 -24.13
CA PHE A 126 -11.68 -14.64 -22.90
C PHE A 126 -11.35 -13.16 -22.72
N SER A 127 -12.28 -12.44 -22.13
CA SER A 127 -12.14 -11.02 -21.81
C SER A 127 -12.26 -10.75 -20.31
N PRO A 128 -11.92 -9.54 -19.84
CA PRO A 128 -12.13 -9.15 -18.46
C PRO A 128 -13.60 -9.20 -17.99
N ALA A 129 -14.57 -9.32 -18.90
CA ALA A 129 -15.98 -9.54 -18.56
C ALA A 129 -16.26 -10.84 -17.76
N THR A 130 -15.26 -11.72 -17.64
CA THR A 130 -15.28 -12.89 -16.73
C THR A 130 -15.35 -12.52 -15.24
N GLU A 131 -15.09 -11.26 -14.86
CA GLU A 131 -15.00 -10.82 -13.46
C GLU A 131 -16.24 -11.16 -12.61
N ASP A 132 -17.45 -11.00 -13.15
CA ASP A 132 -18.69 -11.29 -12.41
C ASP A 132 -19.24 -12.71 -12.64
N ILE A 133 -18.48 -13.58 -13.31
CA ILE A 133 -18.89 -14.98 -13.52
C ILE A 133 -18.33 -15.82 -12.38
N PRO A 134 -19.16 -16.58 -11.62
CA PRO A 134 -18.68 -17.37 -10.49
C PRO A 134 -17.49 -18.29 -10.86
N PRO A 135 -16.46 -18.40 -10.03
CA PRO A 135 -15.39 -19.37 -10.25
C PRO A 135 -15.93 -20.79 -10.32
N GLY A 136 -15.32 -21.61 -11.17
CA GLY A 136 -15.79 -22.97 -11.39
C GLY A 136 -15.29 -23.57 -12.70
N VAL A 137 -15.75 -24.78 -12.97
CA VAL A 137 -15.40 -25.50 -14.20
C VAL A 137 -16.59 -25.47 -15.16
N TYR A 138 -16.31 -25.07 -16.40
CA TYR A 138 -17.30 -24.91 -17.46
C TYR A 138 -16.88 -25.68 -18.71
N THR A 139 -17.84 -25.97 -19.59
CA THR A 139 -17.59 -26.54 -20.91
C THR A 139 -18.28 -25.72 -21.98
N ILE A 140 -17.77 -25.79 -23.22
CA ILE A 140 -18.39 -25.14 -24.38
C ILE A 140 -18.86 -26.15 -25.42
N ASP A 141 -19.97 -25.82 -26.07
CA ASP A 141 -20.43 -26.52 -27.26
C ASP A 141 -20.18 -25.70 -28.50
N LEU A 142 -19.65 -26.36 -29.53
CA LEU A 142 -19.33 -25.72 -30.80
C LEU A 142 -20.13 -26.34 -31.94
N GLN A 143 -20.64 -25.50 -32.82
CA GLN A 143 -21.05 -25.92 -34.16
C GLN A 143 -19.89 -25.66 -35.11
N VAL A 144 -19.42 -26.69 -35.81
CA VAL A 144 -18.35 -26.57 -36.81
C VAL A 144 -18.88 -26.99 -38.16
N SER A 145 -18.61 -26.18 -39.18
CA SER A 145 -18.96 -26.47 -40.56
C SER A 145 -17.76 -26.33 -41.51
N ASN A 146 -17.76 -27.13 -42.56
CA ASN A 146 -16.85 -27.00 -43.70
C ASN A 146 -17.58 -27.44 -44.98
N ILE A 147 -16.85 -27.61 -46.09
CA ILE A 147 -17.44 -28.02 -47.38
C ILE A 147 -18.20 -29.35 -47.32
N SER A 148 -17.89 -30.23 -46.36
CA SER A 148 -18.53 -31.54 -46.21
C SER A 148 -19.81 -31.54 -45.38
N GLY A 149 -20.10 -30.45 -44.66
CA GLY A 149 -21.29 -30.30 -43.84
C GLY A 149 -21.04 -29.62 -42.49
N THR A 150 -21.99 -29.79 -41.56
CA THR A 150 -22.01 -29.18 -40.22
C THR A 150 -22.17 -30.24 -39.14
N LYS A 151 -21.45 -30.10 -38.03
CA LYS A 151 -21.53 -30.97 -36.84
C LYS A 151 -21.49 -30.17 -35.55
N ILE A 152 -22.10 -30.72 -34.50
CA ILE A 152 -22.03 -30.17 -33.14
C ILE A 152 -21.03 -31.01 -32.32
N TYR A 153 -20.09 -30.32 -31.69
CA TYR A 153 -19.08 -30.89 -30.80
C TYR A 153 -19.44 -30.45 -29.39
N LYS A 154 -19.91 -31.42 -28.59
CA LYS A 154 -20.24 -31.17 -27.19
C LYS A 154 -19.01 -31.20 -26.32
N ASP A 155 -18.99 -30.35 -25.31
CA ASP A 155 -17.90 -30.25 -24.32
C ASP A 155 -16.52 -30.14 -25.00
N ALA A 156 -16.46 -29.33 -26.06
CA ALA A 156 -15.32 -29.22 -26.97
C ALA A 156 -14.06 -28.64 -26.30
N LEU A 157 -14.24 -27.86 -25.23
CA LEU A 157 -13.18 -27.34 -24.36
C LEU A 157 -13.69 -27.23 -22.93
N GLU A 158 -12.86 -27.61 -21.97
CA GLU A 158 -13.09 -27.33 -20.56
C GLU A 158 -12.39 -26.03 -20.13
N ILE A 159 -13.08 -25.24 -19.31
CA ILE A 159 -12.61 -23.96 -18.80
C ILE A 159 -12.56 -24.09 -17.29
N ASN A 160 -11.37 -23.93 -16.71
CA ASN A 160 -11.23 -23.71 -15.27
C ASN A 160 -11.16 -22.21 -15.00
N LEU A 161 -12.28 -21.62 -14.59
CA LEU A 161 -12.35 -20.21 -14.20
C LEU A 161 -11.94 -20.08 -12.73
N ILE A 162 -10.73 -19.57 -12.53
CA ILE A 162 -10.08 -19.38 -11.24
C ILE A 162 -10.48 -18.00 -10.70
N PRO A 163 -10.75 -17.87 -9.39
CA PRO A 163 -11.06 -16.57 -8.79
C PRO A 163 -10.00 -15.52 -9.13
N MET A 164 -10.44 -14.27 -9.26
CA MET A 164 -9.55 -13.13 -9.49
C MET A 164 -8.45 -13.12 -8.44
N LYS A 165 -7.23 -12.84 -8.90
CA LYS A 165 -6.03 -12.91 -8.06
C LYS A 165 -6.28 -12.10 -6.78
N PRO A 166 -6.00 -12.66 -5.59
CA PRO A 166 -6.01 -11.84 -4.38
C PRO A 166 -4.99 -10.71 -4.55
N ASP A 167 -5.22 -9.61 -3.84
CA ASP A 167 -4.25 -8.53 -3.81
C ASP A 167 -2.89 -9.08 -3.45
N SER A 168 -1.91 -8.71 -4.27
CA SER A 168 -0.65 -9.42 -4.30
C SER A 168 0.42 -8.53 -3.73
N LEU A 169 0.98 -8.95 -2.61
CA LEU A 169 2.27 -8.48 -2.14
C LEU A 169 3.36 -9.31 -2.83
N PHE A 170 4.12 -8.70 -3.74
CA PHE A 170 5.19 -9.37 -4.48
C PHE A 170 6.52 -9.36 -3.74
N ALA A 171 6.78 -8.30 -2.97
CA ALA A 171 7.98 -8.15 -2.17
C ALA A 171 7.69 -7.28 -0.96
N ALA A 172 8.35 -7.56 0.15
CA ALA A 172 8.41 -6.69 1.32
C ALA A 172 9.76 -6.82 2.02
N THR A 173 10.37 -5.69 2.37
CA THR A 173 11.65 -5.64 3.06
C THR A 173 11.65 -4.61 4.18
N ALA A 174 12.47 -4.85 5.19
CA ALA A 174 12.78 -3.88 6.22
C ALA A 174 14.29 -3.85 6.50
N ASN A 175 14.81 -2.67 6.81
CA ASN A 175 16.14 -2.49 7.38
C ASN A 175 16.11 -1.36 8.41
N THR A 176 17.06 -1.35 9.33
CA THR A 176 17.25 -0.26 10.27
C THR A 176 18.31 0.71 9.76
N SER A 177 18.23 1.99 10.12
CA SER A 177 19.31 2.95 9.94
C SER A 177 19.46 3.88 11.14
N VAL A 178 20.67 4.39 11.36
CA VAL A 178 20.92 5.37 12.44
C VAL A 178 20.20 6.68 12.11
N ILE A 179 19.68 7.37 13.13
CA ILE A 179 19.08 8.70 12.97
C ILE A 179 20.12 9.66 12.38
N GLY A 180 19.75 10.36 11.30
CA GLY A 180 20.66 11.26 10.58
C GLY A 180 21.65 10.60 9.61
N SER A 181 21.64 9.26 9.44
CA SER A 181 22.51 8.55 8.50
C SER A 181 21.74 7.54 7.65
N GLU A 182 21.67 7.80 6.33
CA GLU A 182 21.03 6.91 5.35
C GLU A 182 21.89 5.69 4.97
N SER A 183 23.21 5.79 5.14
CA SER A 183 24.16 4.77 4.66
C SER A 183 24.45 3.69 5.71
N ALA A 184 24.23 3.99 6.99
CA ALA A 184 24.48 3.06 8.10
C ALA A 184 23.28 2.13 8.32
N THR A 185 23.02 1.24 7.34
CA THR A 185 21.85 0.35 7.36
C THR A 185 22.17 -1.06 7.85
N THR A 186 21.23 -1.70 8.56
CA THR A 186 21.29 -3.14 8.90
C THR A 186 19.98 -3.82 8.50
N THR A 187 20.07 -4.86 7.67
CA THR A 187 18.89 -5.65 7.25
C THR A 187 18.16 -6.24 8.45
N MET A 188 16.83 -6.08 8.50
CA MET A 188 16.01 -6.81 9.46
C MET A 188 15.66 -8.18 8.87
N PRO A 189 15.89 -9.29 9.60
CA PRO A 189 15.50 -10.61 9.15
C PRO A 189 13.97 -10.72 9.05
N SER A 190 13.49 -11.63 8.20
CA SER A 190 12.05 -11.84 7.99
C SER A 190 11.30 -12.34 9.23
N SER A 191 11.98 -12.78 10.29
CA SER A 191 11.38 -13.07 11.59
C SER A 191 10.98 -11.82 12.37
N GLU A 192 11.62 -10.68 12.09
CA GLU A 192 11.43 -9.43 12.83
C GLU A 192 10.33 -8.54 12.26
N TYR A 193 9.71 -8.91 11.14
CA TYR A 193 8.55 -8.22 10.63
C TYR A 193 7.64 -9.17 9.85
N SER A 194 6.38 -8.78 9.69
CA SER A 194 5.44 -9.46 8.80
C SER A 194 4.62 -8.43 8.04
N VAL A 195 4.22 -8.78 6.81
CA VAL A 195 3.38 -7.92 5.98
C VAL A 195 2.17 -8.70 5.51
N THR A 196 0.99 -8.14 5.72
CA THR A 196 -0.28 -8.73 5.29
C THR A 196 -1.05 -7.75 4.42
N VAL A 197 -1.87 -8.29 3.52
CA VAL A 197 -2.81 -7.51 2.70
C VAL A 197 -4.20 -8.06 2.95
N GLU A 198 -5.11 -7.19 3.34
CA GLU A 198 -6.53 -7.51 3.54
C GLU A 198 -7.37 -6.74 2.53
N HIS A 199 -8.31 -7.42 1.87
CA HIS A 199 -9.33 -6.79 1.03
C HIS A 199 -10.66 -6.73 1.78
N ARG A 200 -11.30 -5.56 1.76
CA ARG A 200 -12.66 -5.32 2.26
C ARG A 200 -13.50 -4.71 1.13
N PRO A 201 -14.56 -5.39 0.66
CA PRO A 201 -15.55 -4.76 -0.21
C PRO A 201 -16.14 -3.52 0.47
N SER A 202 -16.11 -2.39 -0.22
CA SER A 202 -16.62 -1.10 0.26
C SER A 202 -17.02 -0.23 -0.92
N ALA A 203 -17.83 0.80 -0.65
CA ALA A 203 -18.27 1.75 -1.68
C ALA A 203 -17.13 2.67 -2.16
N GLU A 204 -16.15 2.92 -1.30
CA GLU A 204 -14.98 3.77 -1.58
C GLU A 204 -13.75 2.92 -1.88
N ASN A 205 -13.00 3.33 -2.89
CA ASN A 205 -11.76 2.67 -3.29
C ASN A 205 -10.59 3.27 -2.50
N LYS A 206 -10.07 2.53 -1.53
CA LYS A 206 -8.99 3.00 -0.64
C LYS A 206 -7.86 1.99 -0.54
N ILE A 207 -6.63 2.48 -0.49
CA ILE A 207 -5.42 1.70 -0.16
C ILE A 207 -4.84 2.31 1.11
N ILE A 208 -4.77 1.50 2.16
CA ILE A 208 -4.41 1.92 3.51
C ILE A 208 -3.10 1.22 3.88
N TYR A 209 -2.06 1.99 4.17
CA TYR A 209 -0.82 1.50 4.72
C TYR A 209 -0.78 1.74 6.23
N MET A 210 -0.58 0.68 7.00
CA MET A 210 -0.42 0.73 8.45
C MET A 210 0.93 0.14 8.85
N TRP A 211 1.58 0.79 9.82
CA TRP A 211 2.72 0.22 10.54
C TRP A 211 2.27 -0.08 11.94
N LEU A 212 2.52 -1.31 12.39
CA LEU A 212 2.16 -1.78 13.71
C LEU A 212 3.42 -2.19 14.45
N ASP A 213 3.48 -1.92 15.74
CA ASP A 213 4.54 -2.42 16.59
C ASP A 213 4.34 -3.91 16.95
N LYS A 214 5.19 -4.45 17.83
CA LYS A 214 5.14 -5.87 18.20
C LYS A 214 3.87 -6.22 18.99
N GLU A 215 3.32 -5.28 19.73
CA GLU A 215 2.03 -5.39 20.43
C GLU A 215 0.83 -5.23 19.49
N GLY A 216 1.03 -4.66 18.31
CA GLY A 216 -0.02 -4.39 17.33
C GLY A 216 -0.57 -2.97 17.40
N GLU A 217 0.07 -2.08 18.15
CA GLU A 217 -0.29 -0.67 18.23
C GLU A 217 0.16 0.05 16.95
N PRO A 218 -0.72 0.86 16.33
CA PRO A 218 -0.37 1.58 15.13
C PRO A 218 0.56 2.76 15.45
N PHE A 219 1.53 2.97 14.56
CA PHE A 219 2.28 4.23 14.49
C PHE A 219 1.39 5.33 13.90
N ASN A 220 1.72 6.59 14.21
CA ASN A 220 0.97 7.79 13.85
C ASN A 220 1.66 8.59 12.73
N PRO A 221 1.30 8.37 11.44
CA PRO A 221 1.78 9.18 10.34
C PRO A 221 1.44 10.67 10.42
N ALA A 222 0.27 11.03 10.97
CA ALA A 222 -0.12 12.44 11.12
C ALA A 222 0.78 13.22 12.10
N ASP A 223 1.39 12.52 13.06
CA ASP A 223 2.38 13.06 14.01
C ASP A 223 3.83 12.86 13.53
N GLY A 224 4.02 12.40 12.28
CA GLY A 224 5.35 12.23 11.67
C GLY A 224 6.10 10.98 12.12
N GLU A 225 5.48 10.06 12.87
CA GLU A 225 6.13 8.80 13.27
C GLU A 225 6.41 7.88 12.07
N VAL A 226 5.65 8.04 10.98
CA VAL A 226 5.91 7.40 9.70
C VAL A 226 5.96 8.45 8.60
N ILE A 227 7.04 8.45 7.82
CA ILE A 227 7.23 9.39 6.72
C ILE A 227 7.58 8.67 5.42
N ARG A 228 7.33 9.32 4.29
CA ARG A 228 7.90 8.94 3.00
C ARG A 228 9.44 8.96 3.08
N ARG A 229 10.10 7.97 2.48
CA ARG A 229 11.56 8.03 2.31
C ARG A 229 11.94 9.00 1.18
N ALA A 230 12.71 10.02 1.53
CA ALA A 230 13.20 11.00 0.57
C ALA A 230 13.95 10.32 -0.59
N MET A 231 13.78 10.85 -1.80
CA MET A 231 14.43 10.35 -3.03
C MET A 231 14.11 8.91 -3.42
N LEU A 232 13.13 8.27 -2.76
CA LEU A 232 12.63 6.94 -3.11
C LEU A 232 11.12 7.00 -3.39
N PRO A 233 10.60 6.07 -4.22
CA PRO A 233 9.17 5.97 -4.47
C PRO A 233 8.37 5.66 -3.22
N SER A 234 7.24 6.35 -3.10
CA SER A 234 6.10 6.06 -2.24
C SER A 234 4.92 5.59 -3.10
N PHE A 235 3.83 5.15 -2.47
CA PHE A 235 2.65 4.76 -3.24
C PHE A 235 2.02 5.97 -3.97
N ALA A 236 2.12 7.16 -3.40
CA ALA A 236 1.68 8.42 -4.02
C ALA A 236 2.29 8.67 -5.41
N ASP A 237 3.53 8.22 -5.67
CA ASP A 237 4.16 8.42 -6.99
C ASP A 237 3.53 7.54 -8.07
N TRP A 238 3.10 6.33 -7.68
CA TRP A 238 2.38 5.38 -8.55
C TRP A 238 0.90 5.73 -8.70
N SER A 239 0.34 6.47 -7.74
CA SER A 239 -1.06 6.84 -7.61
C SER A 239 -1.23 8.34 -7.29
N PRO A 240 -0.75 9.27 -8.14
CA PRO A 240 -0.74 10.71 -7.83
C PRO A 240 -2.12 11.38 -7.98
N PHE A 241 -3.16 10.59 -8.31
CA PHE A 241 -4.45 11.10 -8.79
C PHE A 241 -5.35 11.66 -7.69
N HIS A 242 -5.09 11.28 -6.44
CA HIS A 242 -5.77 11.77 -5.24
C HIS A 242 -4.70 12.17 -4.20
N PRO A 243 -4.99 13.14 -3.32
CA PRO A 243 -4.07 13.52 -2.26
C PRO A 243 -3.85 12.36 -1.28
N GLU A 244 -2.64 12.29 -0.74
CA GLU A 244 -2.30 11.43 0.40
C GLU A 244 -2.97 11.95 1.67
N GLU A 245 -3.64 11.08 2.41
CA GLU A 245 -4.23 11.40 3.72
C GLU A 245 -3.42 10.73 4.83
N LEU A 246 -2.84 11.55 5.72
CA LEU A 246 -2.16 11.07 6.92
C LEU A 246 -3.14 11.06 8.09
N THR A 247 -3.29 9.92 8.75
CA THR A 247 -4.14 9.74 9.92
C THR A 247 -3.30 9.37 11.14
N ASP A 248 -3.95 9.26 12.30
CA ASP A 248 -3.32 8.82 13.56
C ASP A 248 -2.87 7.35 13.56
N THR A 249 -3.25 6.57 12.55
CA THR A 249 -2.97 5.13 12.49
C THR A 249 -2.47 4.61 11.13
N ALA A 250 -2.57 5.43 10.07
CA ALA A 250 -2.34 4.97 8.71
C ALA A 250 -2.07 6.11 7.72
N ILE A 251 -1.48 5.74 6.58
CA ILE A 251 -1.46 6.55 5.37
C ILE A 251 -2.53 5.99 4.42
N VAL A 252 -3.45 6.84 3.97
CA VAL A 252 -4.61 6.46 3.16
C VAL A 252 -4.50 7.10 1.77
N TYR A 253 -4.73 6.27 0.75
CA TYR A 253 -4.81 6.67 -0.65
C TYR A 253 -6.16 6.30 -1.23
N GLU A 254 -6.92 7.28 -1.69
CA GLU A 254 -8.00 7.01 -2.62
C GLU A 254 -7.43 6.61 -4.00
N TYR A 255 -8.11 5.72 -4.72
CA TYR A 255 -7.68 5.35 -6.07
C TYR A 255 -8.83 5.19 -7.06
N PRO A 256 -8.62 5.54 -8.35
CA PRO A 256 -9.56 5.24 -9.40
C PRO A 256 -9.50 3.75 -9.75
N TYR A 257 -10.63 3.05 -9.60
CA TYR A 257 -10.77 1.66 -10.03
C TYR A 257 -11.20 1.57 -11.49
N PHE A 258 -10.49 0.74 -12.27
CA PHE A 258 -10.76 0.49 -13.67
C PHE A 258 -11.00 -1.01 -13.87
N LYS A 259 -12.24 -1.39 -14.18
CA LYS A 259 -12.65 -2.79 -14.29
C LYS A 259 -11.76 -3.54 -15.30
N GLY A 260 -11.15 -4.64 -14.89
CA GLY A 260 -10.24 -5.43 -15.72
C GLY A 260 -8.81 -4.91 -15.84
N LEU A 261 -8.46 -3.79 -15.21
CA LEU A 261 -7.09 -3.30 -15.12
C LEU A 261 -6.56 -3.45 -13.69
N VAL A 262 -5.27 -3.79 -13.59
CA VAL A 262 -4.60 -3.95 -12.30
C VAL A 262 -4.11 -2.60 -11.80
N TYR A 263 -4.33 -2.30 -10.52
CA TYR A 263 -3.88 -1.06 -9.89
C TYR A 263 -2.55 -1.26 -9.13
N PRO A 264 -1.63 -0.27 -9.10
CA PRO A 264 -1.66 0.99 -9.86
C PRO A 264 -1.50 0.77 -11.37
N VAL A 265 -2.19 1.61 -12.15
CA VAL A 265 -2.20 1.56 -13.63
C VAL A 265 -0.98 2.22 -14.27
N LYS A 266 -0.22 3.03 -13.53
CA LYS A 266 1.06 3.58 -13.99
C LYS A 266 2.09 2.45 -14.09
N ASN A 267 2.75 2.34 -15.25
CA ASN A 267 3.86 1.41 -15.43
C ASN A 267 5.23 2.06 -15.21
N ARG A 268 5.29 3.40 -15.10
CA ARG A 268 6.53 4.18 -14.98
C ARG A 268 6.33 5.41 -14.10
N ILE A 269 7.30 5.69 -13.24
CA ILE A 269 7.37 6.91 -12.41
C ILE A 269 8.80 7.46 -12.37
N THR A 270 8.94 8.73 -11.97
CA THR A 270 10.24 9.38 -11.78
C THR A 270 10.29 9.97 -10.38
N VAL A 271 11.34 9.63 -9.61
CA VAL A 271 11.58 10.18 -8.28
C VAL A 271 13.04 10.59 -8.18
N GLY A 272 13.29 11.86 -7.87
CA GLY A 272 14.64 12.44 -7.97
C GLY A 272 15.18 12.33 -9.40
N ALA A 273 16.39 11.79 -9.54
CA ALA A 273 17.02 11.54 -10.84
C ALA A 273 16.78 10.12 -11.38
N SER A 274 15.96 9.31 -10.68
CA SER A 274 15.77 7.89 -10.96
C SER A 274 14.40 7.62 -11.58
N GLU A 275 14.37 6.74 -12.56
CA GLU A 275 13.15 6.19 -13.15
C GLU A 275 12.88 4.79 -12.59
N TYR A 276 11.62 4.49 -12.33
CA TYR A 276 11.17 3.18 -11.85
C TYR A 276 10.07 2.66 -12.77
N THR A 277 10.16 1.39 -13.18
CA THR A 277 9.25 0.75 -14.13
C THR A 277 8.70 -0.57 -13.60
N ASP A 278 7.44 -0.88 -13.94
CA ASP A 278 6.73 -2.15 -13.77
C ASP A 278 6.74 -2.79 -12.36
N ASN A 279 7.16 -2.04 -11.35
CA ASN A 279 7.35 -2.51 -9.98
C ASN A 279 6.87 -1.43 -9.01
N PRO A 280 5.59 -1.46 -8.58
CA PRO A 280 4.98 -0.44 -7.72
C PRO A 280 5.51 -0.50 -6.29
N VAL A 281 6.78 -0.12 -6.14
CA VAL A 281 7.49 -0.10 -4.87
C VAL A 281 7.11 1.14 -4.08
N ALA A 282 6.76 0.97 -2.81
CA ALA A 282 6.45 2.03 -1.88
C ALA A 282 7.39 1.93 -0.68
N ASN A 283 8.16 3.00 -0.44
CA ASN A 283 9.20 3.11 0.56
C ASN A 283 8.81 4.13 1.64
N TYR A 284 8.72 3.67 2.89
CA TYR A 284 8.40 4.51 4.04
C TYR A 284 9.39 4.25 5.17
N ARG A 285 9.42 5.17 6.13
CA ARG A 285 10.27 5.12 7.30
C ARG A 285 9.43 5.30 8.54
N VAL A 286 9.52 4.35 9.46
CA VAL A 286 9.16 4.60 10.86
C VAL A 286 10.34 5.33 11.50
N MET A 287 10.08 6.47 12.13
CA MET A 287 11.12 7.34 12.67
C MET A 287 11.75 6.74 13.93
N GLY A 288 13.06 6.94 14.07
CA GLY A 288 13.85 6.32 15.14
C GLY A 288 13.52 6.82 16.55
N ASP A 289 12.95 8.02 16.68
CA ASP A 289 12.42 8.60 17.92
C ASP A 289 11.04 8.02 18.30
N ALA A 290 10.32 7.49 17.32
CA ALA A 290 9.04 6.82 17.51
C ALA A 290 9.19 5.34 17.90
N VAL A 291 10.39 4.80 18.09
CA VAL A 291 10.63 3.38 18.42
C VAL A 291 11.61 3.16 19.57
N ASP A 292 11.43 2.05 20.30
CA ASP A 292 12.27 1.67 21.46
C ASP A 292 13.75 1.44 21.13
N ILE A 293 14.06 1.00 19.91
CA ILE A 293 15.44 0.72 19.49
C ILE A 293 16.26 1.96 19.07
N GLY A 294 15.67 3.17 19.04
CA GLY A 294 16.37 4.41 18.71
C GLY A 294 16.96 4.47 17.28
N LYS A 295 16.38 3.72 16.34
CA LYS A 295 16.82 3.64 14.94
C LYS A 295 15.64 3.73 14.00
N ASN A 296 15.83 4.41 12.87
CA ASN A 296 14.83 4.43 11.81
C ASN A 296 14.58 3.01 11.29
N ILE A 297 13.34 2.72 10.90
CA ILE A 297 12.99 1.47 10.24
C ILE A 297 12.51 1.79 8.84
N ASN A 298 13.34 1.47 7.86
CA ASN A 298 13.07 1.69 6.45
C ASN A 298 12.36 0.47 5.89
N THR A 299 11.10 0.66 5.50
CA THR A 299 10.25 -0.39 4.93
C THR A 299 10.07 -0.17 3.43
N ALA A 300 9.97 -1.27 2.67
CA ALA A 300 9.58 -1.24 1.28
C ALA A 300 8.58 -2.35 0.99
N THR A 301 7.58 -2.06 0.15
CA THR A 301 6.61 -3.06 -0.33
C THR A 301 6.39 -2.89 -1.83
N THR A 302 6.15 -4.00 -2.53
CA THR A 302 5.62 -4.00 -3.90
C THR A 302 4.26 -4.67 -3.88
N ALA A 303 3.21 -3.91 -4.19
CA ALA A 303 1.83 -4.41 -4.14
C ALA A 303 1.05 -4.10 -5.42
N ARG A 304 0.14 -5.01 -5.81
CA ARG A 304 -0.88 -4.74 -6.83
C ARG A 304 -2.27 -5.13 -6.31
N PHE A 305 -3.25 -4.33 -6.69
CA PHE A 305 -4.63 -4.43 -6.25
C PHE A 305 -5.53 -4.71 -7.45
N TYR A 306 -6.38 -5.73 -7.32
CA TYR A 306 -7.15 -6.27 -8.46
C TYR A 306 -8.65 -5.99 -8.32
N LYS A 307 -9.11 -5.63 -7.12
CA LYS A 307 -10.52 -5.47 -6.79
C LYS A 307 -10.85 -4.01 -6.50
N PRO A 308 -12.12 -3.60 -6.60
CA PRO A 308 -12.58 -2.36 -5.98
C PRO A 308 -12.72 -2.53 -4.46
N GLY A 309 -12.75 -1.43 -3.73
CA GLY A 309 -12.97 -1.37 -2.29
C GLY A 309 -11.71 -0.99 -1.52
N THR A 310 -11.64 -1.43 -0.26
CA THR A 310 -10.57 -1.05 0.66
C THR A 310 -9.52 -2.16 0.78
N HIS A 311 -8.27 -1.83 0.49
CA HIS A 311 -7.12 -2.69 0.65
C HIS A 311 -6.26 -2.20 1.81
N ILE A 312 -5.95 -3.05 2.76
CA ILE A 312 -5.18 -2.68 3.96
C ILE A 312 -3.87 -3.46 3.96
N ILE A 313 -2.76 -2.76 3.78
CA ILE A 313 -1.41 -3.28 3.93
C ILE A 313 -0.95 -3.01 5.35
N ARG A 314 -0.72 -4.08 6.14
CA ARG A 314 -0.19 -3.97 7.50
C ARG A 314 1.24 -4.46 7.54
N PHE A 315 2.15 -3.57 7.92
CA PHE A 315 3.54 -3.86 8.19
C PHE A 315 3.73 -3.98 9.71
N LYS A 316 3.73 -5.19 10.24
CA LYS A 316 3.92 -5.44 11.68
C LYS A 316 5.40 -5.67 11.99
N LEU A 317 5.95 -4.89 12.90
CA LEU A 317 7.31 -5.00 13.41
C LEU A 317 7.31 -5.92 14.63
N ASN A 318 7.82 -7.14 14.50
CA ASN A 318 7.71 -8.16 15.54
C ASN A 318 8.72 -7.98 16.68
N SER A 319 9.77 -7.18 16.49
CA SER A 319 10.84 -6.95 17.47
C SER A 319 10.85 -5.56 18.09
N VAL A 320 9.98 -4.64 17.64
CA VAL A 320 10.05 -3.21 17.96
C VAL A 320 8.76 -2.76 18.64
N ARG A 321 8.88 -1.89 19.65
CA ARG A 321 7.74 -1.22 20.30
C ARG A 321 7.63 0.22 19.81
N ARG A 322 6.40 0.71 19.62
CA ARG A 322 6.15 2.14 19.41
C ARG A 322 6.47 2.92 20.70
N SER A 323 7.32 3.92 20.56
CA SER A 323 7.67 4.90 21.59
C SER A 323 6.89 6.18 21.31
N VAL A 324 5.92 6.51 22.17
CA VAL A 324 5.23 7.81 22.12
C VAL A 324 5.95 8.76 23.06
N ALA A 325 6.33 9.95 22.57
CA ALA A 325 6.93 10.97 23.42
C ALA A 325 5.93 11.40 24.51
N LYS A 326 6.22 11.07 25.77
CA LYS A 326 5.40 11.52 26.90
C LYS A 326 5.84 12.93 27.28
N VAL A 327 5.09 13.95 26.83
CA VAL A 327 5.35 15.35 27.17
C VAL A 327 4.47 15.78 28.33
N VAL A 328 5.07 16.30 29.40
CA VAL A 328 4.37 16.86 30.57
C VAL A 328 4.82 18.29 30.79
N THR A 329 3.88 19.21 30.98
CA THR A 329 4.17 20.62 31.25
C THR A 329 3.90 20.95 32.72
N ILE A 330 4.89 21.51 33.40
CA ILE A 330 4.82 22.04 34.76
C ILE A 330 4.95 23.55 34.67
N THR A 331 3.93 24.28 35.14
CA THR A 331 3.93 25.75 35.15
C THR A 331 4.18 26.26 36.57
N ARG A 332 4.96 27.33 36.70
CA ARG A 332 5.25 28.04 37.94
C ARG A 332 5.17 29.54 37.70
N ASP A 333 4.44 30.23 38.57
CA ASP A 333 4.44 31.70 38.60
C ASP A 333 5.51 32.16 39.60
N VAL A 334 6.35 33.11 39.21
CA VAL A 334 7.52 33.57 39.99
C VAL A 334 7.54 35.09 40.04
N THR A 335 7.54 35.64 41.24
CA THR A 335 7.69 37.09 41.45
C THR A 335 9.14 37.40 41.79
N LEU A 336 9.79 38.25 41.00
CA LEU A 336 11.14 38.75 41.27
C LEU A 336 11.08 40.15 41.87
N PRO A 337 11.83 40.45 42.94
CA PRO A 337 11.91 41.82 43.46
C PRO A 337 12.69 42.73 42.50
N GLU A 338 12.19 43.93 42.20
CA GLU A 338 12.90 44.97 41.47
C GLU A 338 14.23 45.31 42.17
N GLY A 339 15.29 45.57 41.39
CA GLY A 339 16.57 46.02 41.93
C GLY A 339 17.33 44.98 42.77
N ALA A 340 16.93 43.71 42.75
CA ALA A 340 17.56 42.64 43.52
C ALA A 340 18.97 42.23 43.05
N GLY A 341 19.52 42.93 42.06
CA GLY A 341 20.78 42.56 41.41
C GLY A 341 20.70 41.12 40.87
N TYR A 342 21.70 40.31 41.21
CA TYR A 342 21.74 38.87 40.88
C TYR A 342 21.17 37.98 42.00
N ALA A 343 20.35 38.50 42.91
CA ALA A 343 19.66 37.63 43.86
C ALA A 343 18.62 36.78 43.12
N ALA A 344 18.60 35.49 43.42
CA ALA A 344 17.63 34.56 42.84
C ALA A 344 16.42 34.37 43.76
N THR A 345 15.25 34.23 43.14
CA THR A 345 14.05 33.70 43.76
C THR A 345 13.96 32.20 43.47
N PRO A 346 13.86 31.34 44.51
CA PRO A 346 13.78 29.90 44.32
C PRO A 346 12.38 29.49 43.86
N ALA A 347 12.30 28.84 42.70
CA ALA A 347 11.13 28.09 42.25
C ALA A 347 11.33 26.61 42.57
N VAL A 348 10.72 26.15 43.68
CA VAL A 348 10.86 24.78 44.19
C VAL A 348 10.17 23.79 43.24
N LEU A 349 10.85 22.67 43.01
CA LEU A 349 10.37 21.53 42.26
C LEU A 349 10.05 20.39 43.24
N ASP A 350 8.88 19.79 43.11
CA ASP A 350 8.55 18.59 43.87
C ASP A 350 9.19 17.38 43.16
N PRO A 351 10.09 16.62 43.82
CA PRO A 351 10.70 15.45 43.20
C PRO A 351 9.67 14.42 42.75
N THR A 352 8.54 14.28 43.46
CA THR A 352 7.51 13.30 43.14
C THR A 352 6.79 13.60 41.82
N GLU A 353 6.72 14.88 41.40
CA GLU A 353 6.21 15.26 40.09
C GLU A 353 7.09 14.68 38.98
N LEU A 354 8.41 14.65 39.16
CA LEU A 354 9.33 14.08 38.17
C LEU A 354 9.41 12.56 38.26
N GLU A 355 9.33 11.97 39.45
CA GLU A 355 9.34 10.52 39.63
C GLU A 355 8.16 9.86 38.88
N GLY A 356 6.96 10.42 39.01
CA GLY A 356 5.78 9.91 38.31
C GLY A 356 5.84 10.10 36.80
N VAL A 357 6.53 11.14 36.32
CA VAL A 357 6.66 11.40 34.88
C VAL A 357 7.71 10.48 34.25
N PHE A 358 8.92 10.45 34.80
CA PHE A 358 10.04 9.66 34.29
C PHE A 358 9.95 8.17 34.64
N GLY A 359 9.14 7.78 35.64
CA GLY A 359 9.10 6.41 36.13
C GLY A 359 10.41 5.98 36.80
N LEU A 360 11.17 6.95 37.31
CA LEU A 360 12.46 6.77 37.96
C LEU A 360 12.40 7.33 39.39
N PRO A 361 13.12 6.75 40.36
CA PRO A 361 13.26 7.38 41.68
C PRO A 361 14.08 8.68 41.56
N ALA A 362 13.83 9.63 42.47
CA ALA A 362 14.45 10.96 42.48
C ALA A 362 15.99 10.91 42.43
N SER A 363 16.60 9.96 43.15
CA SER A 363 18.05 9.76 43.14
C SER A 363 18.60 9.33 41.78
N GLU A 364 17.85 8.57 41.00
CA GLU A 364 18.26 8.18 39.64
C GLU A 364 18.08 9.33 38.65
N ILE A 365 17.03 10.15 38.79
CA ILE A 365 16.85 11.36 37.98
C ILE A 365 18.05 12.28 38.14
N VAL A 366 18.48 12.52 39.39
CA VAL A 366 19.69 13.30 39.71
C VAL A 366 20.92 12.67 39.07
N GLY A 367 21.13 11.35 39.24
CA GLY A 367 22.30 10.65 38.73
C GLY A 367 22.37 10.54 37.19
N LYS A 368 21.22 10.67 36.51
CA LYS A 368 21.11 10.59 35.06
C LYS A 368 21.14 11.96 34.36
N LEU A 369 21.10 13.06 35.12
CA LEU A 369 21.20 14.40 34.53
C LEU A 369 22.58 14.61 33.89
N GLY A 370 22.59 15.04 32.63
CA GLY A 370 23.80 15.20 31.82
C GLY A 370 24.32 13.91 31.18
N SER A 371 23.64 12.78 31.40
CA SER A 371 23.86 11.52 30.67
C SER A 371 22.59 11.10 29.94
N ASP A 372 21.71 10.34 30.59
CA ASP A 372 20.47 9.84 29.97
C ASP A 372 19.34 10.89 29.96
N ILE A 373 19.44 11.89 30.85
CA ILE A 373 18.52 13.03 30.92
C ILE A 373 19.27 14.28 30.49
N THR A 374 18.84 14.90 29.40
CA THR A 374 19.44 16.14 28.90
C THR A 374 18.58 17.35 29.28
N TYR A 375 19.23 18.44 29.71
CA TYR A 375 18.58 19.69 30.06
C TYR A 375 18.68 20.70 28.91
N TYR A 376 17.58 21.37 28.61
CA TYR A 376 17.47 22.32 27.51
C TYR A 376 16.82 23.63 27.95
N ALA A 377 17.17 24.73 27.31
CA ALA A 377 16.23 25.83 27.10
C ALA A 377 15.32 25.49 25.90
N ILE A 378 14.08 26.00 25.92
CA ILE A 378 13.17 25.89 24.78
C ILE A 378 12.99 27.29 24.21
N GLU A 379 13.44 27.48 22.97
CA GLU A 379 13.26 28.74 22.25
C GLU A 379 11.76 28.97 21.93
N PRO A 380 11.32 30.20 21.64
CA PRO A 380 9.92 30.51 21.35
C PRO A 380 9.33 29.73 20.16
N ASP A 381 10.16 29.30 19.21
CA ASP A 381 9.77 28.45 18.08
C ASP A 381 9.68 26.95 18.42
N GLY A 382 10.02 26.56 19.66
CA GLY A 382 10.02 25.19 20.14
C GLY A 382 11.36 24.46 20.05
N THR A 383 12.39 25.08 19.47
CA THR A 383 13.73 24.49 19.36
C THR A 383 14.33 24.21 20.73
N LEU A 384 14.94 23.02 20.88
CA LEU A 384 15.64 22.62 22.10
C LEU A 384 17.11 23.04 22.03
N ASN A 385 17.53 23.91 22.96
CA ASN A 385 18.91 24.39 23.07
C ASN A 385 19.61 23.78 24.30
N PRO A 386 20.57 22.85 24.13
CA PRO A 386 21.23 22.17 25.25
C PRO A 386 22.36 22.98 25.88
N ASN A 387 22.73 24.12 25.29
CA ASN A 387 23.93 24.85 25.68
C ASN A 387 23.61 25.77 26.85
N SER A 388 24.12 25.42 28.04
CA SER A 388 24.01 26.30 29.21
C SER A 388 24.75 27.61 28.96
N THR A 389 24.05 28.72 29.11
CA THR A 389 24.61 30.08 28.99
C THR A 389 24.77 30.79 30.33
N ALA A 390 24.14 30.29 31.40
CA ALA A 390 24.34 30.71 32.80
C ALA A 390 25.12 29.63 33.59
N ALA A 391 25.09 29.66 34.94
CA ALA A 391 25.78 28.61 35.69
C ALA A 391 25.13 27.25 35.42
N ALA A 392 25.92 26.31 34.90
CA ALA A 392 25.41 25.05 34.42
C ALA A 392 24.86 24.16 35.55
N PRO A 393 23.75 23.42 35.30
CA PRO A 393 22.86 23.57 34.15
C PRO A 393 21.96 24.82 34.29
N GLY A 394 22.00 25.74 33.31
CA GLY A 394 21.27 27.01 33.39
C GLY A 394 21.42 27.91 32.17
N HIS A 395 20.46 28.81 31.97
CA HIS A 395 20.40 29.68 30.79
C HIS A 395 20.08 31.13 31.17
N TRP A 396 20.69 32.08 30.46
CA TRP A 396 20.22 33.46 30.35
C TRP A 396 19.18 33.57 29.25
N PHE A 397 18.18 34.43 29.49
CA PHE A 397 17.06 34.67 28.60
C PHE A 397 16.94 36.15 28.25
N GLY A 398 16.56 36.41 27.00
CA GLY A 398 16.14 37.73 26.52
C GLY A 398 14.70 38.06 26.90
N ALA A 399 14.26 39.27 26.54
CA ALA A 399 12.88 39.72 26.77
C ALA A 399 11.83 38.92 25.96
N ASP A 400 12.26 38.32 24.86
CA ASP A 400 11.47 37.47 23.97
C ASP A 400 11.43 36.00 24.41
N GLY A 401 12.13 35.65 25.50
CA GLY A 401 12.23 34.27 26.00
C GLY A 401 13.25 33.40 25.26
N ASN A 402 14.03 33.96 24.32
CA ASN A 402 15.13 33.24 23.68
C ASN A 402 16.30 33.06 24.65
N ALA A 403 16.94 31.89 24.62
CA ALA A 403 18.20 31.68 25.33
C ALA A 403 19.35 32.42 24.61
N LEU A 404 20.17 33.10 25.39
CA LEU A 404 21.29 33.90 24.88
C LEU A 404 22.46 33.88 25.85
N ASN A 405 23.61 34.42 25.46
CA ASN A 405 24.75 34.59 26.36
C ASN A 405 24.58 35.81 27.28
N TRP A 406 25.22 35.79 28.44
CA TRP A 406 25.33 36.98 29.29
C TRP A 406 25.87 38.17 28.47
N GLY A 407 25.16 39.30 28.53
CA GLY A 407 25.47 40.48 27.71
C GLY A 407 24.26 41.38 27.55
N ASP A 408 24.30 42.34 26.63
CA ASP A 408 23.32 43.43 26.53
C ASP A 408 21.85 43.00 26.32
N GLY A 409 21.62 41.86 25.70
CA GLY A 409 20.28 41.31 25.49
C GLY A 409 19.69 40.58 26.71
N ALA A 410 20.51 40.23 27.70
CA ALA A 410 20.10 39.40 28.83
C ALA A 410 19.22 40.17 29.83
N ARG A 411 18.09 39.54 30.20
CA ARG A 411 17.09 40.06 31.15
C ARG A 411 17.01 39.19 32.39
N LEU A 412 16.88 37.88 32.20
CA LEU A 412 16.67 36.91 33.27
C LEU A 412 17.65 35.75 33.15
N TYR A 413 17.89 35.05 34.25
CA TYR A 413 18.52 33.74 34.24
C TYR A 413 17.69 32.74 35.02
N SER A 414 17.78 31.47 34.63
CA SER A 414 17.21 30.34 35.37
C SER A 414 18.22 29.20 35.41
N GLU A 415 18.61 28.81 36.61
CA GLU A 415 19.61 27.78 36.89
C GLU A 415 19.00 26.64 37.70
N LEU A 416 19.10 25.42 37.17
CA LEU A 416 18.61 24.22 37.85
C LEU A 416 19.65 23.71 38.85
N LYS A 417 19.27 23.64 40.13
CA LYS A 417 20.03 22.93 41.18
C LYS A 417 19.29 21.63 41.50
N ILE A 418 19.51 20.59 40.68
CA ILE A 418 18.73 19.34 40.75
C ILE A 418 18.90 18.59 42.09
N ASN A 419 20.07 18.69 42.74
CA ASN A 419 20.29 18.08 44.05
C ASN A 419 19.41 18.70 45.15
N ASP A 420 19.08 19.98 44.98
CA ASP A 420 18.25 20.77 45.89
C ASP A 420 16.80 20.90 45.39
N TRP A 421 16.49 20.30 44.23
CA TRP A 421 15.18 20.35 43.58
C TRP A 421 14.62 21.77 43.44
N VAL A 422 15.43 22.69 42.94
CA VAL A 422 15.05 24.10 42.79
C VAL A 422 15.59 24.70 41.50
N PHE A 423 14.78 25.58 40.89
CA PHE A 423 15.25 26.53 39.90
C PHE A 423 15.53 27.86 40.59
N ASN A 424 16.77 28.33 40.52
CA ASN A 424 17.14 29.66 40.98
C ASN A 424 16.94 30.62 39.81
N ILE A 425 15.89 31.44 39.91
CA ILE A 425 15.51 32.39 38.86
C ILE A 425 15.84 33.79 39.35
N GLY A 426 16.65 34.51 38.59
CA GLY A 426 17.01 35.88 38.92
C GLY A 426 17.07 36.75 37.68
N GLN A 427 17.55 37.97 37.88
CA GLN A 427 17.58 38.97 36.85
C GLN A 427 18.97 39.55 36.62
N PHE A 428 19.14 40.15 35.45
CA PHE A 428 20.25 41.03 35.21
C PHE A 428 20.00 42.36 35.96
N PRO A 429 20.98 42.87 36.75
CA PRO A 429 20.83 44.11 37.49
C PRO A 429 20.43 45.30 36.61
N ASP A 430 19.53 46.14 37.12
CA ASP A 430 19.14 47.43 36.53
C ASP A 430 18.58 47.35 35.09
N ARG A 431 17.96 46.22 34.73
CA ARG A 431 17.49 45.96 33.36
C ARG A 431 16.04 45.54 33.23
N ASN A 432 15.37 45.22 34.33
CA ASN A 432 13.94 44.97 34.39
C ASN A 432 13.37 45.82 35.52
N PHE A 433 12.12 46.22 35.36
CA PHE A 433 11.45 47.19 36.21
C PHE A 433 10.13 46.61 36.73
N ALA A 434 9.64 47.16 37.84
CA ALA A 434 8.36 46.75 38.40
C ALA A 434 7.23 46.81 37.34
N GLY A 435 6.50 45.71 37.18
CA GLY A 435 5.47 45.50 36.16
C GLY A 435 5.93 44.78 34.90
N ASP A 436 7.24 44.58 34.70
CA ASP A 436 7.73 43.76 33.59
C ASP A 436 7.32 42.29 33.76
N THR A 437 6.90 41.66 32.66
CA THR A 437 6.51 40.25 32.63
C THR A 437 7.30 39.48 31.59
N PHE A 438 7.66 38.24 31.92
CA PHE A 438 8.41 37.35 31.03
C PHE A 438 7.85 35.93 31.08
N THR A 439 8.04 35.18 30.00
CA THR A 439 7.83 33.74 29.98
C THR A 439 9.11 33.09 29.48
N LEU A 440 9.67 32.17 30.27
CA LEU A 440 10.79 31.33 29.84
C LEU A 440 10.43 29.86 29.98
N LYS A 441 11.02 29.05 29.08
CA LYS A 441 10.75 27.62 29.00
C LYS A 441 12.07 26.84 29.06
N GLN A 442 12.10 25.80 29.89
CA GLN A 442 13.23 24.89 30.03
C GLN A 442 12.72 23.45 30.05
N SER A 443 13.56 22.47 29.73
CA SER A 443 13.12 21.09 29.60
C SER A 443 14.13 20.08 30.13
N LEU A 444 13.61 18.97 30.66
CA LEU A 444 14.36 17.73 30.87
C LEU A 444 13.82 16.68 29.90
N VAL A 445 14.70 16.10 29.07
CA VAL A 445 14.35 15.04 28.12
C VAL A 445 15.09 13.77 28.51
N TYR A 446 14.34 12.72 28.81
CA TYR A 446 14.82 11.39 29.17
C TYR A 446 14.56 10.41 28.03
N ASN A 447 15.60 9.74 27.54
CA ASN A 447 15.43 8.56 26.70
C ASN A 447 15.38 7.31 27.59
N SER A 448 14.19 6.77 27.82
CA SER A 448 13.98 5.62 28.71
C SER A 448 14.39 4.28 28.12
N GLY A 449 14.83 4.24 26.85
CA GLY A 449 15.01 2.99 26.09
C GLY A 449 13.70 2.31 25.70
N SER A 450 12.57 2.71 26.28
CA SER A 450 11.20 2.37 25.83
C SER A 450 10.48 3.54 25.16
N GLY A 451 11.11 4.72 25.20
CA GLY A 451 10.70 5.92 24.52
C GLY A 451 11.18 7.22 25.15
N ILE A 452 10.84 8.34 24.51
CA ILE A 452 11.21 9.67 24.97
C ILE A 452 10.18 10.17 26.01
N VAL A 453 10.66 10.67 27.13
CA VAL A 453 9.84 11.37 28.12
C VAL A 453 10.39 12.78 28.25
N GLN A 454 9.55 13.79 28.04
CA GLN A 454 9.91 15.20 28.14
C GLN A 454 9.11 15.89 29.23
N VAL A 455 9.80 16.60 30.11
CA VAL A 455 9.18 17.53 31.06
C VAL A 455 9.52 18.95 30.61
N ILE A 456 8.50 19.78 30.43
CA ILE A 456 8.62 21.20 30.08
C ILE A 456 8.27 22.02 31.30
N PHE A 457 9.21 22.82 31.77
CA PHE A 457 8.99 23.83 32.80
C PHE A 457 8.69 25.16 32.13
N VAL A 458 7.54 25.73 32.46
CA VAL A 458 7.13 27.08 32.04
C VAL A 458 7.13 27.98 33.26
N PHE A 459 7.94 29.04 33.23
CA PHE A 459 7.96 30.04 34.29
C PHE A 459 7.32 31.32 33.79
N ASN A 460 6.21 31.74 34.41
CA ASN A 460 5.63 33.06 34.20
C ASN A 460 6.19 33.99 35.27
N ILE A 461 6.96 34.98 34.85
CA ILE A 461 7.75 35.82 35.74
C ILE A 461 7.17 37.22 35.75
N THR A 462 6.97 37.79 36.93
CA THR A 462 6.60 39.20 37.13
C THR A 462 7.65 39.87 38.00
N VAL A 463 8.08 41.08 37.64
CA VAL A 463 8.98 41.89 38.47
C VAL A 463 8.13 42.84 39.31
N GLU A 464 8.36 42.90 40.63
CA GLU A 464 7.59 43.73 41.60
C GLU A 464 8.48 44.60 42.50
#